data_AF-A0A970VE80-F1
#
_entry.id   AF-A0A970VE80-F1
#
_cell.length_a   1.000
_cell.length_b   1.000
_cell.length_c   1.000
_cell.angle_alpha   90.00
_cell.angle_beta   90.00
_cell.angle_gamma   90.00
#
_symmetry.space_group_name_H-M   'P 1'
#
loop_
_entity.id
_entity.type
_entity.pdbx_description
1 polymer ?
#
loop_
_entity_poly.entity_id
_entity_poly.type
_entity_poly.pdbx_seq_one_letter_code
_entity_poly.pdbx_strand_id
1 'polypeptide(L)'
;MGDTYIFLVIGIIFLSIMLWETHRNKILIAEMEKRLDEKEKRLDEIYEALESIVQFTLAEIKDKDTETSSTRMIAVHDNSLRSSALPHEQTNYETIYPLHNDKRKAVILMHKGGSTEEEIAKKLGIGIGEVRLILGLMK
;
A
#
# COMPACT_ATOMS: atom_id res chain seq x y z
N MET A 1 52.37 -21.27 33.07
CA MET A 1 51.96 -20.00 33.72
C MET A 1 51.70 -18.89 32.70
N GLY A 2 52.45 -18.80 31.58
CA GLY A 2 52.20 -17.78 30.55
C GLY A 2 50.94 -18.03 29.69
N ASP A 3 50.66 -19.28 29.33
CA ASP A 3 49.57 -19.61 28.39
C ASP A 3 48.18 -19.28 28.93
N THR A 4 47.96 -19.46 30.24
CA THR A 4 46.73 -19.06 30.92
C THR A 4 46.48 -17.56 30.90
N TYR A 5 47.55 -16.75 30.89
CA TYR A 5 47.45 -15.29 30.80
C TYR A 5 47.03 -14.84 29.40
N ILE A 6 47.50 -15.55 28.36
CA ILE A 6 47.15 -15.28 26.97
C ILE A 6 45.64 -15.53 26.73
N PHE A 7 45.10 -16.64 27.22
CA PHE A 7 43.66 -16.92 27.12
C PHE A 7 42.81 -15.89 27.86
N LEU A 8 43.28 -15.39 29.02
CA LEU A 8 42.58 -14.37 29.78
C LEU A 8 42.54 -13.02 29.04
N VAL A 9 43.65 -12.61 28.44
CA VAL A 9 43.71 -11.37 27.64
C VAL A 9 42.82 -11.46 26.39
N ILE A 10 42.83 -12.60 25.69
CA ILE A 10 41.95 -12.83 24.54
C ILE A 10 40.47 -12.76 24.95
N GLY A 11 40.12 -13.35 26.10
CA GLY A 11 38.77 -13.28 26.64
C GLY A 11 38.31 -11.85 26.92
N ILE A 12 39.16 -11.02 27.53
CA ILE A 12 38.85 -9.61 27.83
C ILE A 12 38.66 -8.80 26.53
N ILE A 13 39.49 -9.05 25.51
CA ILE A 13 39.36 -8.38 24.21
C ILE A 13 38.03 -8.77 23.55
N PHE A 14 37.69 -10.06 23.55
CA PHE A 14 36.44 -10.56 22.98
C PHE A 14 35.22 -9.97 23.69
N LEU A 15 35.25 -9.89 25.02
CA LEU A 15 34.18 -9.30 25.82
C LEU A 15 34.00 -7.81 25.53
N SER A 16 35.10 -7.10 25.31
CA SER A 16 35.12 -5.67 24.97
C SER A 16 34.51 -5.42 23.59
N ILE A 17 34.80 -6.27 22.60
CA ILE A 17 34.21 -6.20 21.25
C ILE A 17 32.70 -6.46 21.31
N MET A 18 32.27 -7.48 22.06
CA MET A 18 30.84 -7.80 22.22
C MET A 18 30.05 -6.67 22.90
N LEU A 19 30.62 -6.05 23.94
CA LEU A 19 30.02 -4.89 24.61
C LEU A 19 29.91 -3.68 23.66
N TRP A 20 30.95 -3.45 22.86
CA TRP A 20 30.96 -2.37 21.87
C TRP A 20 29.88 -2.56 20.79
N GLU A 21 29.74 -3.77 20.26
CA GLU A 21 28.76 -4.11 19.24
C GLU A 21 27.32 -3.96 19.77
N THR A 22 27.09 -4.39 21.01
CA THR A 22 25.79 -4.22 21.68
C THR A 22 25.44 -2.74 21.83
N HIS A 23 26.40 -1.89 22.21
CA HIS A 23 26.17 -0.45 22.35
C HIS A 23 25.88 0.23 21.00
N ARG A 24 26.57 -0.19 19.93
CA ARG A 24 26.30 0.28 18.55
C ARG A 24 24.88 -0.07 18.10
N ASN A 25 24.43 -1.31 18.36
CA ASN A 25 23.08 -1.74 17.99
C ASN A 25 21.99 -0.97 18.72
N LYS A 26 22.19 -0.64 20.01
CA LYS A 26 21.20 0.15 20.78
C LYS A 26 20.93 1.52 20.18
N ILE A 27 21.96 2.20 19.67
CA ILE A 27 21.81 3.52 19.05
C ILE A 27 20.99 3.42 17.75
N LEU A 28 21.23 2.38 16.95
CA LEU A 28 20.52 2.17 15.69
C LEU A 28 19.04 1.81 15.94
N ILE A 29 18.77 0.99 16.96
CA ILE A 29 17.41 0.64 17.39
C ILE A 29 16.66 1.88 17.88
N ALA A 30 17.30 2.74 18.69
CA ALA A 30 16.68 3.97 19.19
C ALA A 30 16.28 4.95 18.08
N GLU A 31 17.08 5.05 17.00
CA GLU A 31 16.71 5.88 15.85
C GLU A 31 15.51 5.28 15.08
N MET A 32 15.46 3.95 14.94
CA MET A 32 14.33 3.27 14.29
C MET A 32 13.04 3.38 15.11
N GLU A 33 13.11 3.28 16.44
CA GLU A 33 11.98 3.47 17.34
C GLU A 33 11.40 4.88 17.19
N LYS A 34 12.25 5.92 17.15
CA LYS A 34 11.77 7.30 16.97
C LYS A 34 11.03 7.49 15.64
N ARG A 35 11.51 6.88 14.56
CA ARG A 35 10.81 6.93 13.26
C ARG A 35 9.50 6.16 13.26
N LEU A 36 9.36 5.17 14.14
CA LEU A 36 8.14 4.37 14.28
C LEU A 36 7.10 5.15 15.09
N ASP A 37 7.51 5.81 16.16
CA ASP A 37 6.68 6.70 16.98
C ASP A 37 6.09 7.87 16.18
N GLU A 38 6.89 8.49 15.30
CA GLU A 38 6.40 9.52 14.37
C GLU A 38 5.36 8.99 13.37
N LYS A 39 5.46 7.72 12.98
CA LYS A 39 4.49 7.09 12.08
C LYS A 39 3.21 6.70 12.82
N GLU A 40 3.33 6.24 14.06
CA GLU A 40 2.19 5.93 14.93
C GLU A 40 1.35 7.17 15.18
N LYS A 41 2.00 8.28 15.56
CA LYS A 41 1.31 9.57 15.73
C LYS A 41 0.58 10.04 14.47
N ARG A 42 1.21 9.89 13.29
CA ARG A 42 0.55 10.22 12.01
C ARG A 42 -0.63 9.30 11.72
N LEU A 43 -0.58 8.03 12.13
CA LEU A 43 -1.71 7.13 12.01
C LEU A 43 -2.87 7.61 12.86
N ASP A 44 -2.63 7.99 14.11
CA ASP A 44 -3.66 8.50 15.02
C ASP A 44 -4.33 9.75 14.47
N GLU A 45 -3.56 10.70 13.96
CA GLU A 45 -4.09 11.91 13.30
C GLU A 45 -4.98 11.57 12.08
N ILE A 46 -4.61 10.54 11.31
CA ILE A 46 -5.41 10.07 10.17
C ILE A 46 -6.69 9.39 10.65
N TYR A 47 -6.64 8.59 11.73
CA TYR A 47 -7.83 7.95 12.30
C TYR A 47 -8.83 8.98 12.82
N GLU A 48 -8.36 10.02 13.52
CA GLU A 48 -9.20 11.11 13.99
C GLU A 48 -9.82 11.89 12.83
N ALA A 49 -9.03 12.19 11.79
CA ALA A 49 -9.54 12.82 10.58
C ALA A 49 -10.62 11.95 9.89
N LEU A 50 -10.39 10.63 9.80
CA LEU A 50 -11.34 9.69 9.20
C LEU A 50 -12.64 9.62 10.01
N GLU A 51 -12.54 9.58 11.34
CA GLU A 51 -13.70 9.59 12.23
C GLU A 51 -14.54 10.85 12.01
N SER A 52 -13.89 12.02 11.92
CA SER A 52 -14.59 13.29 11.66
C SER A 52 -15.33 13.30 10.31
N ILE A 53 -14.72 12.71 9.26
CA ILE A 53 -15.33 12.61 7.92
C ILE A 53 -16.51 11.64 7.94
N VAL A 54 -16.37 10.50 8.62
CA VAL A 54 -17.45 9.52 8.76
C VAL A 54 -18.62 10.13 9.52
N GLN A 55 -18.39 10.83 10.62
CA GLN A 55 -19.45 11.51 11.35
C GLN A 55 -20.12 12.61 10.51
N PHE A 56 -19.35 13.39 9.76
CA PHE A 56 -19.90 14.41 8.86
C PHE A 56 -20.77 13.82 7.74
N THR A 57 -20.28 12.78 7.07
CA THR A 57 -21.04 12.11 5.99
C THR A 57 -22.28 11.39 6.51
N LEU A 58 -22.21 10.76 7.69
CA LEU A 58 -23.36 10.13 8.31
C LEU A 58 -24.42 11.15 8.73
N ALA A 59 -24.00 12.32 9.23
CA ALA A 59 -24.90 13.43 9.53
C ALA A 59 -25.56 13.99 8.25
N GLU A 60 -24.80 14.17 7.17
CA GLU A 60 -25.34 14.67 5.89
C GLU A 60 -26.36 13.70 5.26
N ILE A 61 -26.14 12.39 5.36
CA ILE A 61 -27.08 11.38 4.87
C ILE A 61 -28.35 11.39 5.73
N LYS A 62 -28.22 11.52 7.06
CA LYS A 62 -29.37 11.57 7.97
C LYS A 62 -30.26 12.80 7.72
N ASP A 63 -29.68 13.94 7.36
CA ASP A 63 -30.46 15.14 7.02
C ASP A 63 -31.16 15.00 5.65
N LYS A 64 -30.55 14.31 4.66
CA LYS A 64 -31.17 14.04 3.35
C LYS A 64 -32.33 13.04 3.38
N ASP A 65 -32.31 12.07 4.29
CA ASP A 65 -33.40 11.08 4.44
C ASP A 65 -34.64 11.66 5.13
N THR A 66 -34.53 12.80 5.81
CA THR A 66 -35.66 13.43 6.51
C THR A 66 -36.47 14.38 5.60
N GLU A 67 -35.94 14.81 4.45
CA GLU A 67 -36.63 15.72 3.51
C GLU A 67 -37.15 15.06 2.23
N THR A 68 -36.81 13.79 1.94
CA THR A 68 -37.15 13.13 0.65
C THR A 68 -38.34 12.15 0.71
N SER A 69 -39.24 12.29 1.69
CA SER A 69 -40.51 11.53 1.73
C SER A 69 -41.69 12.21 1.00
N SER A 70 -41.48 13.32 0.29
CA SER A 70 -42.55 13.91 -0.51
C SER A 70 -42.12 14.19 -1.95
N THR A 71 -42.75 13.48 -2.87
CA THR A 71 -42.90 13.83 -4.30
C THR A 71 -41.75 13.42 -5.21
N ARG A 72 -41.91 12.30 -5.93
CA ARG A 72 -42.38 12.27 -7.33
C ARG A 72 -41.92 10.99 -8.04
N MET A 73 -42.89 10.28 -8.61
CA MET A 73 -42.72 9.25 -9.62
C MET A 73 -41.69 9.65 -10.70
N ILE A 74 -40.75 8.77 -11.02
CA ILE A 74 -40.28 8.60 -12.40
C ILE A 74 -40.23 7.10 -12.72
N ALA A 75 -41.11 6.74 -13.65
CA ALA A 75 -41.22 5.47 -14.30
C ALA A 75 -40.17 5.35 -15.43
N VAL A 76 -39.69 4.13 -15.64
CA VAL A 76 -39.37 3.52 -16.95
C VAL A 76 -38.23 4.15 -17.77
N HIS A 77 -37.13 3.40 -17.93
CA HIS A 77 -36.70 2.97 -19.28
C HIS A 77 -35.82 1.71 -19.22
N ASP A 78 -36.40 0.60 -19.67
CA ASP A 78 -35.76 -0.64 -20.11
C ASP A 78 -35.24 -0.45 -21.54
N ASN A 79 -34.01 -0.84 -21.88
CA ASN A 79 -33.71 -1.20 -23.27
C ASN A 79 -32.44 -2.06 -23.45
N SER A 80 -32.72 -3.30 -23.84
CA SER A 80 -32.07 -4.12 -24.88
C SER A 80 -30.70 -4.79 -24.64
N LEU A 81 -30.80 -6.11 -24.48
CA LEU A 81 -29.86 -7.18 -24.82
C LEU A 81 -29.05 -6.99 -26.12
N ARG A 82 -27.76 -7.39 -26.11
CA ARG A 82 -27.21 -8.33 -27.12
C ARG A 82 -25.92 -9.05 -26.67
N SER A 83 -26.13 -10.31 -26.28
CA SER A 83 -25.30 -11.53 -26.35
C SER A 83 -23.90 -11.47 -27.02
N SER A 84 -22.90 -12.06 -26.35
CA SER A 84 -22.20 -13.27 -26.85
C SER A 84 -21.34 -13.98 -25.78
N ALA A 85 -21.80 -15.17 -25.40
CA ALA A 85 -21.08 -16.41 -25.04
C ALA A 85 -19.76 -16.39 -24.22
N LEU A 86 -19.85 -17.01 -23.03
CA LEU A 86 -18.80 -17.57 -22.15
C LEU A 86 -18.03 -18.75 -22.80
N PRO A 87 -16.87 -19.21 -22.27
CA PRO A 87 -16.84 -20.10 -21.10
C PRO A 87 -15.79 -19.76 -20.01
N HIS A 88 -16.26 -19.80 -18.76
CA HIS A 88 -15.64 -20.37 -17.55
C HIS A 88 -14.10 -20.34 -17.37
N GLU A 89 -13.62 -19.66 -16.32
CA GLU A 89 -13.09 -20.34 -15.12
C GLU A 89 -12.89 -19.37 -13.95
N GLN A 90 -13.16 -19.87 -12.75
CA GLN A 90 -13.11 -19.17 -11.47
C GLN A 90 -11.68 -18.81 -11.10
N THR A 91 -11.43 -17.61 -10.57
CA THR A 91 -10.84 -17.51 -9.23
C THR A 91 -11.10 -16.15 -8.60
N ASN A 92 -11.72 -16.27 -7.44
CA ASN A 92 -12.00 -15.27 -6.43
C ASN A 92 -10.71 -14.72 -5.83
N TYR A 93 -10.44 -13.42 -6.03
CA TYR A 93 -9.73 -12.60 -5.06
C TYR A 93 -10.31 -11.19 -5.11
N GLU A 94 -10.89 -10.76 -3.99
CA GLU A 94 -11.30 -9.39 -3.70
C GLU A 94 -10.20 -8.40 -4.08
N THR A 95 -10.48 -7.54 -5.05
CA THR A 95 -9.59 -6.44 -5.42
C THR A 95 -9.91 -5.23 -4.55
N ILE A 96 -9.22 -5.17 -3.41
CA ILE A 96 -8.96 -3.91 -2.72
C ILE A 96 -8.14 -3.04 -3.71
N TYR A 97 -8.52 -1.77 -3.86
CA TYR A 97 -7.99 -0.71 -4.75
C TYR A 97 -8.66 -0.52 -6.12
N PRO A 98 -9.86 0.09 -6.17
CA PRO A 98 -10.52 0.47 -7.43
C PRO A 98 -9.78 1.56 -8.24
N LEU A 99 -8.87 2.33 -7.65
CA LEU A 99 -8.19 3.46 -8.33
C LEU A 99 -6.94 3.06 -9.15
N HIS A 100 -6.36 1.88 -8.89
CA HIS A 100 -5.11 1.44 -9.53
C HIS A 100 -5.32 0.54 -10.77
N ASN A 101 -6.57 0.17 -11.05
CA ASN A 101 -6.92 -0.74 -12.14
C ASN A 101 -6.67 -0.10 -13.52
N ASP A 102 -6.95 1.20 -13.65
CA ASP A 102 -6.87 1.88 -14.95
C ASP A 102 -5.42 2.10 -15.39
N LYS A 103 -4.53 2.47 -14.46
CA LYS A 103 -3.09 2.58 -14.73
C LYS A 103 -2.48 1.22 -15.07
N ARG A 104 -2.83 0.17 -14.32
CA ARG A 104 -2.38 -1.20 -14.59
C ARG A 104 -2.80 -1.68 -15.98
N LYS A 105 -4.08 -1.49 -16.35
CA LYS A 105 -4.60 -1.82 -17.68
C LYS A 105 -3.89 -1.04 -18.79
N ALA A 106 -3.63 0.25 -18.57
CA ALA A 106 -2.94 1.10 -19.54
C ALA A 106 -1.48 0.63 -19.77
N VAL A 107 -0.75 0.29 -18.71
CA VAL A 107 0.61 -0.27 -18.80
C VAL A 107 0.61 -1.57 -19.60
N ILE A 108 -0.31 -2.50 -19.29
CA ILE A 108 -0.41 -3.79 -19.97
C ILE A 108 -0.74 -3.60 -21.47
N LEU A 109 -1.68 -2.72 -21.79
CA LEU A 109 -2.07 -2.44 -23.18
C LEU A 109 -0.92 -1.84 -23.99
N MET A 110 -0.19 -0.88 -23.42
CA MET A 110 0.96 -0.26 -24.08
C MET A 110 2.14 -1.20 -24.27
N HIS A 111 2.44 -2.04 -23.28
CA HIS A 111 3.49 -3.05 -23.40
C HIS A 111 3.14 -4.10 -24.47
N LYS A 112 1.88 -4.55 -24.54
CA LYS A 112 1.39 -5.40 -25.63
C LYS A 112 1.47 -4.72 -27.00
N GLY A 113 1.39 -3.39 -27.03
CA GLY A 113 1.60 -2.56 -28.23
C GLY A 113 3.07 -2.37 -28.62
N GLY A 114 4.03 -2.91 -27.87
CA GLY A 114 5.46 -2.83 -28.16
C GLY A 114 6.17 -1.59 -27.61
N SER A 115 5.50 -0.79 -26.75
CA SER A 115 6.15 0.34 -26.07
C SER A 115 7.14 -0.12 -25.01
N THR A 116 8.26 0.59 -24.88
CA THR A 116 9.27 0.28 -23.85
C THR A 116 8.83 0.76 -22.46
N GLU A 117 9.48 0.24 -21.40
CA GLU A 117 9.17 0.62 -20.01
C GLU A 117 9.32 2.13 -19.79
N GLU A 118 10.31 2.76 -20.42
CA GLU A 118 10.58 4.20 -20.34
C GLU A 118 9.50 5.04 -21.01
N GLU A 119 9.00 4.61 -22.16
CA GLU A 119 7.94 5.31 -22.89
C GLU A 119 6.61 5.23 -22.14
N ILE A 120 6.31 4.08 -21.56
CA ILE A 120 5.12 3.85 -20.74
C ILE A 120 5.18 4.74 -19.49
N ALA A 121 6.32 4.75 -18.80
CA ALA A 121 6.56 5.60 -17.62
C ALA A 121 6.35 7.08 -17.94
N LYS A 122 6.92 7.56 -19.05
CA LYS A 122 6.79 8.94 -19.50
C LYS A 122 5.36 9.30 -19.87
N LYS A 123 4.63 8.42 -20.56
CA LYS A 123 3.27 8.70 -21.04
C LYS A 123 2.22 8.64 -19.93
N LEU A 124 2.41 7.77 -18.94
CA LEU A 124 1.50 7.60 -17.81
C LEU A 124 1.91 8.40 -16.57
N GLY A 125 3.06 9.08 -16.61
CA GLY A 125 3.57 9.87 -15.49
C GLY A 125 3.87 9.03 -14.24
N ILE A 126 4.28 7.77 -14.45
CA ILE A 126 4.59 6.81 -13.39
C ILE A 126 6.07 6.46 -13.41
N GLY A 127 6.59 5.94 -12.29
CA GLY A 127 7.99 5.54 -12.21
C GLY A 127 8.29 4.31 -13.07
N ILE A 128 9.49 4.24 -13.66
CA ILE A 128 9.94 3.06 -14.43
C ILE A 128 9.87 1.78 -13.57
N GLY A 129 10.20 1.90 -12.27
CA GLY A 129 10.06 0.79 -11.31
C GLY A 129 8.60 0.34 -11.13
N GLU A 130 7.63 1.25 -11.16
CA GLU A 130 6.20 0.95 -11.05
C GLU A 130 5.71 0.17 -12.29
N VAL A 131 6.15 0.57 -13.48
CA VAL A 131 5.90 -0.15 -14.74
C VAL A 131 6.44 -1.59 -14.65
N ARG A 132 7.70 -1.74 -14.20
CA ARG A 132 8.33 -3.06 -14.05
C ARG A 132 7.64 -3.95 -13.04
N LEU A 133 7.17 -3.39 -11.93
CA LEU A 133 6.38 -4.14 -10.94
C LEU A 133 5.07 -4.64 -11.55
N ILE A 134 4.36 -3.78 -12.30
CA ILE A 134 3.10 -4.15 -12.97
C ILE A 134 3.32 -5.28 -13.99
N LEU A 135 4.38 -5.20 -14.79
CA LEU A 135 4.72 -6.24 -15.78
C LEU A 135 5.23 -7.53 -15.13
N GLY A 136 6.01 -7.42 -14.05
CA GLY A 136 6.54 -8.55 -13.31
C GLY A 136 5.46 -9.40 -12.62
N LEU A 137 4.36 -8.77 -12.22
CA LEU A 137 3.19 -9.46 -11.65
C LEU A 137 2.32 -10.18 -12.71
N MET A 138 2.67 -10.10 -13.99
CA MET A 138 1.93 -10.73 -15.09
C MET A 138 2.58 -12.05 -15.58
N LYS A 139 3.78 -12.38 -15.08
CA LYS A 139 4.52 -13.60 -15.44
C LYS A 139 4.18 -14.74 -14.49
#